data_AF-I3RBD8-F1
#
_entry.id   AF-I3RBD8-F1
#
_cell.length_a   1.000
_cell.length_b   1.000
_cell.length_c   1.000
_cell.angle_alpha   90.00
_cell.angle_beta   90.00
_cell.angle_gamma   90.00
#
_symmetry.space_group_name_H-M   'P 1'
#
loop_
_entity.id
_entity.type
_entity.pdbx_description
1 polymer ?
#
loop_
_entity_poly.entity_id
_entity_poly.type
_entity_poly.pdbx_seq_one_letter_code
_entity_poly.pdbx_strand_id
1 'polypeptide(L)'
;MTDDGRSRVKTPLEVFLSVQQAVLETATDGIRKAAVIPNGLKGTASTKVGQTPSEVVYTENKLELLRYEPLTEHQHPVPVLIVYALINRPYILDLQSDRSIVRRLLEAGHDVYLIDWHEPSRLDRYLGLQDYVNRYIDNCVDEVRERSGRDAINVFGYCMGGTMSTIYAALHPEKVNALAVMATGLCFEDTGGVLELWGDEKYYDPRVVTDTYGNVPSEFLAAGFDLMDPVSNNVTKYVHLYDHLENEDFVKNFARMERWLTDGVDMAGKVYAEFIEDIYQNNLLYENELTIGGEHVDSTNIDMPLLQILGERDHLVLPEASKPFNDVVASDDVTTIEYPSGHVGLAMSNGVHRDVWPEVAEWFLEQSEHPMLADIIGQGVEKALGIDVETDVTVGDVDEIEIGIGDENSEIARAVVRRDATAIETFLEDVLDIEVGLDSGPTGIAVKVKTDEGIKTTVFEDIGEAIRTEVEEAVEHVDVAASYELEDVEGIGPTYAERLRSAGIDSVSELAISESAHIAEVAKTSEKLAGGWIGRAQKLVGAEESVNVGRKNPTGVDRQQGTEDD
;
A
#
# COMPACT_ATOMS: atom_id res chain seq x y z
N MET A 1 -38.59 11.72 -49.37
CA MET A 1 -37.58 10.79 -49.89
C MET A 1 -36.57 10.65 -48.78
N THR A 2 -36.53 9.47 -48.19
CA THR A 2 -35.87 9.12 -46.93
C THR A 2 -34.35 9.24 -47.05
N ASP A 3 -33.76 9.93 -46.07
CA ASP A 3 -32.34 9.99 -45.76
C ASP A 3 -31.98 8.69 -45.02
N ASP A 4 -31.15 7.83 -45.63
CA ASP A 4 -30.71 6.55 -45.05
C ASP A 4 -29.32 6.77 -44.44
N GLY A 5 -29.31 7.10 -43.15
CA GLY A 5 -28.11 7.26 -42.33
C GLY A 5 -27.46 5.92 -42.01
N ARG A 6 -26.70 5.37 -42.95
CA ARG A 6 -25.75 4.28 -42.67
C ARG A 6 -24.35 4.86 -42.48
N SER A 7 -23.83 4.77 -41.26
CA SER A 7 -22.41 5.00 -40.98
C SER A 7 -21.58 4.07 -41.86
N ARG A 8 -20.65 4.64 -42.65
CA ARG A 8 -19.70 3.85 -43.44
C ARG A 8 -18.67 3.26 -42.49
N VAL A 9 -18.84 1.98 -42.17
CA VAL A 9 -17.81 1.13 -41.58
C VAL A 9 -16.58 1.17 -42.49
N LYS A 10 -15.43 1.62 -41.95
CA LYS A 10 -14.17 1.68 -42.69
C LYS A 10 -13.71 0.27 -43.02
N THR A 11 -13.20 0.09 -44.24
CA THR A 11 -12.74 -1.24 -44.71
C THR A 11 -11.35 -1.58 -44.14
N PRO A 12 -10.96 -2.87 -44.02
CA PRO A 12 -9.67 -3.27 -43.45
C PRO A 12 -8.44 -2.62 -44.11
N LEU A 13 -8.52 -2.32 -45.42
CA LEU A 13 -7.47 -1.61 -46.14
C LEU A 13 -7.39 -0.12 -45.74
N GLU A 14 -8.53 0.52 -45.47
CA GLU A 14 -8.59 1.90 -44.98
C GLU A 14 -8.10 1.98 -43.54
N VAL A 15 -8.35 0.96 -42.72
CA VAL A 15 -7.79 0.84 -41.36
C VAL A 15 -6.28 0.67 -41.43
N PHE A 16 -5.76 -0.29 -42.21
CA PHE A 16 -4.32 -0.49 -42.39
C PHE A 16 -3.60 0.77 -42.91
N LEU A 17 -4.17 1.44 -43.91
CA LEU A 17 -3.63 2.70 -44.42
C LEU A 17 -3.73 3.82 -43.38
N SER A 18 -4.79 3.87 -42.58
CA SER A 18 -4.91 4.85 -41.51
C SER A 18 -3.93 4.61 -40.36
N VAL A 19 -3.60 3.36 -40.05
CA VAL A 19 -2.59 3.01 -39.05
C VAL A 19 -1.18 3.34 -39.57
N GLN A 20 -0.86 2.99 -40.82
CA GLN A 20 0.41 3.38 -41.44
C GLN A 20 0.56 4.90 -41.55
N GLN A 21 -0.54 5.59 -41.89
CA GLN A 21 -0.57 7.04 -41.93
C GLN A 21 -0.44 7.64 -40.53
N ALA A 22 -1.11 7.10 -39.51
CA ALA A 22 -1.00 7.53 -38.12
C ALA A 22 0.42 7.31 -37.58
N VAL A 23 1.04 6.14 -37.82
CA VAL A 23 2.44 5.88 -37.44
C VAL A 23 3.39 6.88 -38.11
N LEU A 24 3.20 7.16 -39.40
CA LEU A 24 4.03 8.12 -40.13
C LEU A 24 3.78 9.56 -39.66
N GLU A 25 2.53 9.91 -39.36
CA GLU A 25 2.13 11.21 -38.82
C GLU A 25 2.68 11.40 -37.42
N THR A 26 2.55 10.43 -36.51
CA THR A 26 3.16 10.45 -35.17
C THR A 26 4.68 10.55 -35.24
N ALA A 27 5.35 9.82 -36.13
CA ALA A 27 6.79 9.95 -36.34
C ALA A 27 7.17 11.35 -36.85
N THR A 28 6.38 11.90 -37.78
CA THR A 28 6.60 13.24 -38.34
C THR A 28 6.30 14.34 -37.32
N ASP A 29 5.25 14.17 -36.52
CA ASP A 29 4.89 15.06 -35.43
C ASP A 29 5.89 14.96 -34.29
N GLY A 30 6.46 13.79 -33.98
CA GLY A 30 7.59 13.66 -33.07
C GLY A 30 8.79 14.50 -33.53
N ILE A 31 9.12 14.44 -34.82
CA ILE A 31 10.16 15.29 -35.44
C ILE A 31 9.78 16.78 -35.40
N ARG A 32 8.52 17.11 -35.65
CA ARG A 32 8.02 18.50 -35.66
C ARG A 32 7.96 19.09 -34.26
N LYS A 33 7.47 18.34 -33.29
CA LYS A 33 7.45 18.65 -31.85
C LYS A 33 8.87 18.87 -31.38
N ALA A 34 9.82 17.99 -31.73
CA ALA A 34 11.26 18.17 -31.48
C ALA A 34 11.84 19.45 -32.10
N ALA A 35 11.32 19.89 -33.26
CA ALA A 35 11.70 21.15 -33.90
C ALA A 35 11.05 22.41 -33.28
N VAL A 36 9.93 22.25 -32.56
CA VAL A 36 9.18 23.33 -31.89
C VAL A 36 9.57 23.47 -30.42
N ILE A 37 10.37 22.54 -29.86
CA ILE A 37 10.96 22.65 -28.52
C ILE A 37 11.66 24.02 -28.37
N PRO A 38 11.13 24.94 -27.53
CA PRO A 38 11.78 26.23 -27.27
C PRO A 38 13.20 26.03 -26.77
N ASN A 39 14.13 26.93 -27.13
CA ASN A 39 15.54 26.82 -26.71
C ASN A 39 15.75 26.69 -25.19
N GLY A 40 14.76 27.05 -24.35
CA GLY A 40 14.77 26.83 -22.89
C GLY A 40 14.74 25.37 -22.44
N LEU A 41 14.22 24.45 -23.27
CA LEU A 41 14.19 23.00 -23.01
C LEU A 41 15.50 22.28 -23.39
N LYS A 42 16.43 22.94 -24.08
CA LYS A 42 17.77 22.36 -24.32
C LYS A 42 18.58 22.19 -23.03
N GLY A 43 18.23 22.92 -21.97
CA GLY A 43 18.80 22.77 -20.62
C GLY A 43 18.10 21.71 -19.76
N THR A 44 16.92 21.22 -20.15
CA THR A 44 16.11 20.25 -19.37
C THR A 44 16.25 18.80 -19.84
N ALA A 45 17.06 18.53 -20.87
CA ALA A 45 17.45 17.16 -21.25
C ALA A 45 18.26 16.43 -20.14
N SER A 46 18.66 17.14 -19.07
CA SER A 46 19.30 16.61 -17.87
C SER A 46 18.33 16.40 -16.70
N THR A 47 17.04 16.66 -16.88
CA THR A 47 16.07 16.56 -15.78
C THR A 47 15.94 15.08 -15.38
N LYS A 48 16.44 14.79 -14.18
CA LYS A 48 16.38 13.47 -13.59
C LYS A 48 14.93 13.11 -13.23
N VAL A 49 14.57 11.85 -13.45
CA VAL A 49 13.28 11.19 -13.14
C VAL A 49 13.61 9.90 -12.36
N GLY A 50 12.65 9.29 -11.67
CA GLY A 50 12.89 8.03 -10.94
C GLY A 50 14.01 8.21 -9.91
N GLN A 51 13.88 9.20 -9.03
CA GLN A 51 14.97 9.60 -8.13
C GLN A 51 14.86 9.01 -6.73
N THR A 52 13.78 8.28 -6.43
CA THR A 52 13.63 7.64 -5.13
C THR A 52 14.65 6.50 -5.03
N PRO A 53 15.56 6.53 -4.04
CA PRO A 53 16.59 5.51 -3.89
C PRO A 53 15.99 4.12 -3.80
N SER A 54 16.57 3.17 -4.52
CA SER A 54 16.15 1.77 -4.54
C SER A 54 17.33 0.86 -4.81
N GLU A 55 17.18 -0.40 -4.41
CA GLU A 55 18.07 -1.50 -4.74
C GLU A 55 17.34 -2.56 -5.58
N VAL A 56 18.09 -3.20 -6.47
CA VAL A 56 17.58 -4.37 -7.20
C VAL A 56 17.71 -5.58 -6.29
N VAL A 57 16.58 -6.12 -5.86
CA VAL A 57 16.52 -7.24 -4.91
C VAL A 57 16.39 -8.60 -5.61
N TYR A 58 15.80 -8.62 -6.80
CA TYR A 58 15.65 -9.82 -7.62
C TYR A 58 15.73 -9.47 -9.09
N THR A 59 16.24 -10.40 -9.90
CA THR A 59 16.30 -10.26 -11.35
C THR A 59 15.92 -11.57 -12.02
N GLU A 60 15.09 -11.50 -13.04
CA GLU A 60 14.80 -12.63 -13.91
C GLU A 60 14.67 -12.18 -15.36
N ASN A 61 15.41 -12.80 -16.27
CA ASN A 61 15.48 -12.36 -17.66
C ASN A 61 15.93 -10.88 -17.77
N LYS A 62 15.02 -9.96 -18.10
CA LYS A 62 15.28 -8.50 -18.12
C LYS A 62 14.56 -7.80 -16.97
N LEU A 63 13.64 -8.49 -16.29
CA LEU A 63 12.93 -7.95 -15.14
C LEU A 63 13.90 -7.68 -14.00
N GLU A 64 13.70 -6.53 -13.36
CA GLU A 64 14.30 -6.16 -12.09
C GLU A 64 13.18 -5.88 -11.08
N LEU A 65 13.24 -6.52 -9.92
CA LEU A 65 12.42 -6.16 -8.77
C LEU A 65 13.19 -5.12 -7.96
N LEU A 66 12.63 -3.92 -7.88
CA LEU A 66 13.17 -2.81 -7.11
C LEU A 66 12.55 -2.83 -5.72
N ARG A 67 13.38 -2.72 -4.68
CA ARG A 67 12.94 -2.35 -3.33
C ARG A 67 13.40 -0.93 -3.05
N TYR A 68 12.49 -0.06 -2.63
CA TYR A 68 12.84 1.32 -2.33
C TYR A 68 13.36 1.48 -0.90
N GLU A 69 14.27 2.43 -0.70
CA GLU A 69 14.80 2.73 0.64
C GLU A 69 13.69 3.35 1.52
N PRO A 70 13.45 2.82 2.74
CA PRO A 70 12.45 3.38 3.64
C PRO A 70 12.70 4.86 3.99
N LEU A 71 11.62 5.61 4.20
CA LEU A 71 11.67 7.02 4.64
C LEU A 71 11.25 7.23 6.10
N THR A 72 10.82 6.17 6.76
CA THR A 72 10.44 6.09 8.18
C THR A 72 11.38 5.13 8.91
N GLU A 73 11.48 5.24 10.24
CA GLU A 73 12.32 4.31 11.04
C GLU A 73 11.72 2.90 11.06
N HIS A 74 10.41 2.82 11.25
CA HIS A 74 9.64 1.57 11.25
C HIS A 74 8.75 1.51 10.01
N GLN A 75 8.47 0.30 9.51
CA GLN A 75 7.62 0.08 8.34
C GLN A 75 6.42 -0.77 8.71
N HIS A 76 5.33 -0.60 7.97
CA HIS A 76 4.16 -1.43 8.10
C HIS A 76 4.49 -2.90 7.80
N PRO A 77 3.80 -3.84 8.49
CA PRO A 77 4.15 -5.25 8.48
C PRO A 77 4.01 -5.93 7.12
N VAL A 78 3.03 -5.51 6.30
CA VAL A 78 2.73 -6.12 5.01
C VAL A 78 3.23 -5.21 3.88
N PRO A 79 4.21 -5.67 3.07
CA PRO A 79 4.77 -4.86 2.00
C PRO A 79 3.80 -4.68 0.83
N VAL A 80 4.02 -3.63 0.03
CA VAL A 80 3.26 -3.34 -1.19
C VAL A 80 4.11 -3.64 -2.43
N LEU A 81 3.68 -4.59 -3.25
CA LEU A 81 4.27 -4.90 -4.55
C LEU A 81 3.53 -4.17 -5.68
N ILE A 82 4.23 -3.28 -6.37
CA ILE A 82 3.70 -2.54 -7.52
C ILE A 82 3.97 -3.32 -8.81
N VAL A 83 2.88 -3.71 -9.48
CA VAL A 83 2.86 -4.38 -10.78
C VAL A 83 2.49 -3.36 -11.86
N TYR A 84 3.49 -2.92 -12.62
CA TYR A 84 3.30 -1.90 -13.66
C TYR A 84 2.85 -2.49 -15.00
N ALA A 85 2.31 -1.65 -15.89
CA ALA A 85 1.90 -2.05 -17.25
C ALA A 85 3.10 -2.35 -18.17
N LEU A 86 2.92 -3.22 -19.18
CA LEU A 86 3.99 -3.63 -20.13
C LEU A 86 4.25 -2.63 -21.27
N ILE A 87 3.55 -1.49 -21.32
CA ILE A 87 3.55 -0.57 -22.47
C ILE A 87 4.59 0.54 -22.34
N ASN A 88 4.80 1.04 -21.12
CA ASN A 88 5.64 2.19 -20.84
C ASN A 88 6.62 1.87 -19.70
N ARG A 89 7.46 2.83 -19.33
CA ARG A 89 8.36 2.67 -18.17
C ARG A 89 7.65 3.01 -16.85
N PRO A 90 7.97 2.30 -15.76
CA PRO A 90 7.30 2.45 -14.47
C PRO A 90 7.60 3.76 -13.75
N TYR A 91 8.62 4.51 -14.16
CA TYR A 91 9.01 5.76 -13.49
C TYR A 91 7.96 6.87 -13.56
N ILE A 92 6.82 6.69 -14.24
CA ILE A 92 5.66 7.57 -14.09
C ILE A 92 5.10 7.55 -12.66
N LEU A 93 5.25 6.43 -11.96
CA LEU A 93 4.88 6.29 -10.55
C LEU A 93 5.93 6.92 -9.60
N ASP A 94 7.09 7.33 -10.13
CA ASP A 94 8.18 8.00 -9.40
C ASP A 94 8.81 9.16 -10.23
N LEU A 95 7.97 9.98 -10.87
CA LEU A 95 8.48 10.93 -11.88
C LEU A 95 9.34 12.03 -11.27
N GLN A 96 8.91 12.55 -10.11
CA GLN A 96 9.60 13.56 -9.32
C GLN A 96 9.17 13.46 -7.85
N SER A 97 9.95 14.04 -6.93
CA SER A 97 9.71 13.88 -5.49
C SER A 97 8.32 14.33 -5.02
N ASP A 98 7.73 15.38 -5.59
CA ASP A 98 6.37 15.81 -5.20
C ASP A 98 5.25 15.11 -6.00
N ARG A 99 5.62 14.26 -6.97
CA ARG A 99 4.70 13.44 -7.79
C ARG A 99 5.28 12.04 -7.94
N SER A 100 5.43 11.37 -6.81
CA SER A 100 5.91 10.01 -6.72
C SER A 100 4.99 9.26 -5.80
N ILE A 101 4.24 8.32 -6.37
CA ILE A 101 3.36 7.41 -5.65
C ILE A 101 4.20 6.56 -4.71
N VAL A 102 5.32 6.04 -5.23
CA VAL A 102 6.30 5.28 -4.47
C VAL A 102 6.71 6.05 -3.22
N ARG A 103 7.11 7.31 -3.39
CA ARG A 103 7.51 8.16 -2.27
C ARG A 103 6.36 8.44 -1.30
N ARG A 104 5.12 8.63 -1.77
CA ARG A 104 3.96 8.81 -0.90
C ARG A 104 3.73 7.60 0.01
N LEU A 105 3.82 6.40 -0.55
CA LEU A 105 3.69 5.16 0.23
C LEU A 105 4.84 5.00 1.23
N LEU A 106 6.09 5.31 0.83
CA LEU A 106 7.24 5.29 1.75
C LEU A 106 7.14 6.34 2.86
N GLU A 107 6.66 7.56 2.54
CA GLU A 107 6.41 8.63 3.52
C GLU A 107 5.31 8.23 4.52
N ALA A 108 4.37 7.37 4.11
CA ALA A 108 3.33 6.81 4.95
C ALA A 108 3.78 5.57 5.74
N GLY A 109 5.00 5.06 5.53
CA GLY A 109 5.55 3.93 6.29
C GLY A 109 5.44 2.55 5.61
N HIS A 110 5.00 2.46 4.36
CA HIS A 110 4.93 1.17 3.64
C HIS A 110 6.31 0.71 3.14
N ASP A 111 6.60 -0.60 3.19
CA ASP A 111 7.74 -1.20 2.45
C ASP A 111 7.32 -1.44 1.00
N VAL A 112 7.94 -0.73 0.06
CA VAL A 112 7.46 -0.63 -1.33
C VAL A 112 8.41 -1.33 -2.29
N TYR A 113 7.85 -2.22 -3.09
CA TYR A 113 8.52 -2.91 -4.18
C TYR A 113 7.89 -2.54 -5.52
N LEU A 114 8.68 -2.55 -6.60
CA LEU A 114 8.18 -2.29 -7.94
C LEU A 114 8.84 -3.21 -8.95
N ILE A 115 8.01 -3.79 -9.82
CA ILE A 115 8.49 -4.59 -10.95
C ILE A 115 8.82 -3.66 -12.12
N ASP A 116 10.10 -3.59 -12.50
CA ASP A 116 10.54 -3.03 -13.78
C ASP A 116 10.77 -4.16 -14.78
N TRP A 117 9.86 -4.28 -15.75
CA TRP A 117 9.91 -5.31 -16.79
C TRP A 117 11.08 -5.16 -17.76
N HIS A 118 11.60 -3.93 -17.89
CA HIS A 118 12.50 -3.51 -18.96
C HIS A 118 11.99 -3.85 -20.37
N GLU A 119 12.83 -3.63 -21.38
CA GLU A 119 12.46 -3.85 -22.78
C GLU A 119 12.63 -5.33 -23.17
N PRO A 120 11.60 -5.98 -23.76
CA PRO A 120 11.71 -7.35 -24.22
C PRO A 120 12.63 -7.44 -25.44
N SER A 121 13.47 -8.47 -25.45
CA SER A 121 14.23 -8.83 -26.65
C SER A 121 13.36 -9.55 -27.67
N ARG A 122 13.87 -9.73 -28.89
CA ARG A 122 13.17 -10.51 -29.93
C ARG A 122 12.90 -11.97 -29.55
N LEU A 123 13.66 -12.53 -28.62
CA LEU A 123 13.45 -13.90 -28.14
C LEU A 123 12.24 -13.99 -27.22
N ASP A 124 11.87 -12.87 -26.59
CA ASP A 124 10.78 -12.76 -25.63
C ASP A 124 9.40 -12.64 -26.32
N ARG A 125 9.34 -12.60 -27.66
CA ARG A 125 8.08 -12.47 -28.42
C ARG A 125 7.02 -13.53 -28.14
N TYR A 126 7.43 -14.65 -27.55
CA TYR A 126 6.57 -15.78 -27.20
C TYR A 126 6.22 -15.83 -25.70
N LEU A 127 6.60 -14.82 -24.91
CA LEU A 127 6.11 -14.66 -23.55
C LEU A 127 4.64 -14.27 -23.61
N GLY A 128 3.79 -15.08 -22.98
CA GLY A 128 2.35 -14.88 -22.86
C GLY A 128 1.92 -14.52 -21.45
N LEU A 129 0.62 -14.38 -21.22
CA LEU A 129 0.05 -14.07 -19.90
C LEU A 129 0.49 -15.08 -18.83
N GLN A 130 0.60 -16.36 -19.19
CA GLN A 130 1.12 -17.40 -18.29
C GLN A 130 2.53 -17.08 -17.77
N ASP A 131 3.41 -16.55 -18.61
CA ASP A 131 4.79 -16.27 -18.22
C ASP A 131 4.86 -15.03 -17.32
N TYR A 132 4.04 -14.02 -17.61
CA TYR A 132 4.00 -12.81 -16.78
C TYR A 132 3.32 -13.05 -15.43
N VAL A 133 2.18 -13.73 -15.41
CA VAL A 133 1.38 -13.95 -14.19
C VAL A 133 1.98 -15.08 -13.33
N ASN A 134 1.99 -16.31 -13.85
CA ASN A 134 2.33 -17.52 -13.08
C ASN A 134 3.84 -17.80 -12.96
N ARG A 135 4.67 -16.88 -13.42
CA ARG A 135 6.12 -16.98 -13.25
C ARG A 135 6.70 -15.67 -12.77
N TYR A 136 6.61 -14.59 -13.56
CA TYR A 136 7.31 -13.36 -13.17
C TYR A 136 6.67 -12.65 -11.98
N ILE A 137 5.34 -12.46 -11.97
CA ILE A 137 4.65 -11.88 -10.81
C ILE A 137 4.78 -12.82 -9.61
N ASP A 138 4.50 -14.12 -9.80
CA ASP A 138 4.60 -15.12 -8.73
C ASP A 138 5.99 -15.18 -8.07
N ASN A 139 7.06 -15.20 -8.86
CA ASN A 139 8.43 -15.18 -8.34
C ASN A 139 8.75 -13.88 -7.59
N CYS A 140 8.27 -12.74 -8.07
CA CYS A 140 8.43 -11.46 -7.35
C CYS A 140 7.66 -11.46 -6.04
N VAL A 141 6.43 -11.99 -6.02
CA VAL A 141 5.63 -12.12 -4.80
C VAL A 141 6.33 -13.03 -3.80
N ASP A 142 6.85 -14.18 -4.23
CA ASP A 142 7.60 -15.09 -3.36
C ASP A 142 8.89 -14.45 -2.80
N GLU A 143 9.63 -13.67 -3.59
CA GLU A 143 10.79 -12.92 -3.09
C GLU A 143 10.39 -11.88 -2.02
N VAL A 144 9.29 -11.14 -2.25
CA VAL A 144 8.81 -10.14 -1.29
C VAL A 144 8.31 -10.81 0.00
N ARG A 145 7.59 -11.93 -0.11
CA ARG A 145 7.12 -12.76 1.02
C ARG A 145 8.31 -13.28 1.84
N GLU A 146 9.31 -13.86 1.19
CA GLU A 146 10.52 -14.38 1.86
C GLU A 146 11.27 -13.26 2.61
N ARG A 147 11.39 -12.08 2.02
CA ARG A 147 12.06 -10.92 2.64
C ARG A 147 11.30 -10.32 3.81
N SER A 148 9.98 -10.23 3.69
CA SER A 148 9.11 -9.65 4.71
C SER A 148 8.73 -10.65 5.81
N GLY A 149 8.95 -11.95 5.58
CA GLY A 149 8.48 -13.01 6.47
C GLY A 149 6.96 -13.16 6.49
N ARG A 150 6.26 -12.69 5.44
CA ARG A 150 4.79 -12.71 5.36
C ARG A 150 4.30 -13.80 4.42
N ASP A 151 3.22 -14.46 4.83
CA ASP A 151 2.55 -15.45 3.99
C ASP A 151 1.72 -14.81 2.86
N ALA A 152 1.33 -13.54 2.97
CA ALA A 152 0.63 -12.81 1.93
C ALA A 152 1.08 -11.33 1.91
N ILE A 153 1.01 -10.68 0.76
CA ILE A 153 1.44 -9.29 0.57
C ILE A 153 0.37 -8.44 -0.09
N ASN A 154 0.50 -7.12 0.03
CA ASN A 154 -0.34 -6.19 -0.70
C ASN A 154 0.13 -6.10 -2.15
N VAL A 155 -0.80 -6.18 -3.10
CA VAL A 155 -0.51 -6.06 -4.53
C VAL A 155 -1.18 -4.81 -5.10
N PHE A 156 -0.39 -3.91 -5.68
CA PHE A 156 -0.88 -2.72 -6.36
C PHE A 156 -0.62 -2.81 -7.86
N GLY A 157 -1.66 -2.90 -8.67
CA GLY A 157 -1.54 -2.96 -10.12
C GLY A 157 -1.98 -1.68 -10.82
N TYR A 158 -1.25 -1.26 -11.86
CA TYR A 158 -1.60 -0.10 -12.68
C TYR A 158 -1.90 -0.47 -14.13
N CYS A 159 -3.09 -0.08 -14.62
CA CYS A 159 -3.55 -0.31 -15.99
C CYS A 159 -3.46 -1.80 -16.37
N MET A 160 -2.73 -2.17 -17.41
CA MET A 160 -2.51 -3.58 -17.78
C MET A 160 -1.90 -4.40 -16.62
N GLY A 161 -1.07 -3.76 -15.78
CA GLY A 161 -0.53 -4.36 -14.56
C GLY A 161 -1.63 -4.70 -13.55
N GLY A 162 -2.68 -3.88 -13.45
CA GLY A 162 -3.85 -4.18 -12.61
C GLY A 162 -4.64 -5.38 -13.10
N THR A 163 -4.83 -5.53 -14.41
CA THR A 163 -5.50 -6.72 -14.96
C THR A 163 -4.67 -7.97 -14.67
N MET A 164 -3.35 -7.91 -14.86
CA MET A 164 -2.45 -9.04 -14.52
C MET A 164 -2.43 -9.35 -13.02
N SER A 165 -2.45 -8.33 -12.14
CA SER A 165 -2.57 -8.50 -10.69
C SER A 165 -3.90 -9.12 -10.28
N THR A 166 -4.99 -8.77 -10.96
CA THR A 166 -6.32 -9.35 -10.72
C THR A 166 -6.35 -10.83 -11.11
N ILE A 167 -5.81 -11.17 -12.28
CA ILE A 167 -5.65 -12.57 -12.71
C ILE A 167 -4.76 -13.33 -11.72
N TYR A 168 -3.67 -12.72 -11.27
CA TYR A 168 -2.76 -13.30 -10.27
C TYR A 168 -3.49 -13.59 -8.95
N ALA A 169 -4.23 -12.62 -8.41
CA ALA A 169 -4.96 -12.77 -7.15
C ALA A 169 -6.03 -13.87 -7.21
N ALA A 170 -6.68 -14.05 -8.36
CA ALA A 170 -7.63 -15.15 -8.56
C ALA A 170 -6.97 -16.55 -8.62
N LEU A 171 -5.72 -16.62 -9.09
CA LEU A 171 -4.96 -17.88 -9.20
C LEU A 171 -4.19 -18.24 -7.92
N HIS A 172 -3.69 -17.24 -7.19
CA HIS A 172 -2.88 -17.39 -5.97
C HIS A 172 -3.45 -16.55 -4.82
N PRO A 173 -4.75 -16.72 -4.47
CA PRO A 173 -5.41 -15.89 -3.46
C PRO A 173 -4.71 -15.96 -2.10
N GLU A 174 -4.12 -17.10 -1.75
CA GLU A 174 -3.41 -17.32 -0.50
C GLU A 174 -2.13 -16.48 -0.35
N LYS A 175 -1.63 -15.88 -1.43
CA LYS A 175 -0.43 -15.05 -1.43
C LYS A 175 -0.73 -13.54 -1.46
N VAL A 176 -2.00 -13.15 -1.56
CA VAL A 176 -2.43 -11.75 -1.70
C VAL A 176 -3.24 -11.34 -0.48
N ASN A 177 -2.70 -10.42 0.31
CA ASN A 177 -3.36 -9.87 1.48
C ASN A 177 -4.46 -8.87 1.09
N ALA A 178 -4.13 -7.97 0.17
CA ALA A 178 -5.07 -6.99 -0.38
C ALA A 178 -4.69 -6.64 -1.82
N LEU A 179 -5.69 -6.36 -2.65
CA LEU A 179 -5.52 -6.02 -4.05
C LEU A 179 -5.99 -4.59 -4.30
N ALA A 180 -5.09 -3.70 -4.74
CA ALA A 180 -5.47 -2.41 -5.27
C ALA A 180 -5.17 -2.33 -6.76
N VAL A 181 -6.10 -1.75 -7.53
CA VAL A 181 -5.96 -1.57 -8.98
C VAL A 181 -6.30 -0.13 -9.35
N MET A 182 -5.41 0.49 -10.14
CA MET A 182 -5.60 1.87 -10.61
C MET A 182 -5.77 1.90 -12.12
N ALA A 183 -6.80 2.61 -12.60
CA ALA A 183 -7.07 2.82 -14.03
C ALA A 183 -7.03 1.52 -14.85
N THR A 184 -7.68 0.48 -14.33
CA THR A 184 -7.54 -0.91 -14.81
C THR A 184 -8.80 -1.38 -15.51
N GLY A 185 -8.68 -1.84 -16.76
CA GLY A 185 -9.81 -2.40 -17.49
C GLY A 185 -10.05 -3.86 -17.08
N LEU A 186 -11.24 -4.13 -16.54
CA LEU A 186 -11.65 -5.43 -16.01
C LEU A 186 -12.97 -5.94 -16.59
N CYS A 187 -13.75 -5.08 -17.26
CA CYS A 187 -15.02 -5.41 -17.89
C CYS A 187 -15.15 -4.63 -19.21
N PHE A 188 -15.58 -5.30 -20.29
CA PHE A 188 -15.70 -4.71 -21.63
C PHE A 188 -17.06 -4.99 -22.28
N GLU A 189 -18.16 -4.76 -21.56
CA GLU A 189 -19.52 -4.88 -22.09
C GLU A 189 -20.08 -3.53 -22.59
N ASP A 190 -20.07 -3.29 -23.91
CA ASP A 190 -20.74 -2.14 -24.57
C ASP A 190 -20.42 -0.76 -23.94
N THR A 191 -19.23 -0.63 -23.33
CA THR A 191 -18.75 0.59 -22.65
C THR A 191 -18.61 1.77 -23.61
N GLY A 192 -18.48 1.50 -24.91
CA GLY A 192 -18.26 2.51 -25.94
C GLY A 192 -16.88 3.16 -25.86
N GLY A 193 -15.99 2.57 -25.05
CA GLY A 193 -14.61 3.00 -24.87
C GLY A 193 -13.77 2.74 -26.11
N VAL A 194 -12.71 3.53 -26.26
CA VAL A 194 -11.78 3.38 -27.39
C VAL A 194 -11.08 2.03 -27.40
N LEU A 195 -10.79 1.45 -26.22
CA LEU A 195 -10.22 0.12 -26.08
C LEU A 195 -11.14 -0.96 -26.64
N GLU A 196 -12.44 -0.85 -26.43
CA GLU A 196 -13.44 -1.78 -26.95
C GLU A 196 -13.59 -1.65 -28.47
N LEU A 197 -13.57 -0.43 -29.00
CA LEU A 197 -13.59 -0.19 -30.46
C LEU A 197 -12.34 -0.72 -31.18
N TRP A 198 -11.19 -0.73 -30.49
CA TRP A 198 -9.93 -1.25 -31.00
C TRP A 198 -9.81 -2.76 -30.77
N GLY A 199 -10.48 -3.28 -29.75
CA GLY A 199 -10.64 -4.69 -29.45
C GLY A 199 -11.77 -5.38 -30.23
N ASP A 200 -12.59 -4.69 -31.01
CA ASP A 200 -13.65 -5.37 -31.78
C ASP A 200 -13.02 -6.31 -32.84
N GLU A 201 -13.21 -7.62 -32.65
CA GLU A 201 -12.72 -8.71 -33.52
C GLU A 201 -13.12 -8.52 -34.99
N LYS A 202 -14.21 -7.79 -35.25
CA LYS A 202 -14.69 -7.50 -36.60
C LYS A 202 -13.77 -6.55 -37.36
N TYR A 203 -12.99 -5.73 -36.67
CA TYR A 203 -12.16 -4.68 -37.25
C TYR A 203 -10.67 -4.87 -36.99
N TYR A 204 -10.30 -5.67 -35.98
CA TYR A 204 -8.93 -5.83 -35.57
C TYR A 204 -8.59 -7.27 -35.17
N ASP A 205 -7.52 -7.80 -35.78
CA ASP A 205 -6.89 -9.06 -35.41
C ASP A 205 -5.48 -8.73 -34.89
N PRO A 206 -5.22 -8.85 -33.57
CA PRO A 206 -3.92 -8.51 -33.00
C PRO A 206 -2.80 -9.41 -33.52
N ARG A 207 -3.10 -10.62 -34.01
CA ARG A 207 -2.11 -11.55 -34.56
C ARG A 207 -1.45 -10.99 -35.81
N VAL A 208 -2.15 -10.20 -36.61
CA VAL A 208 -1.59 -9.54 -37.81
C VAL A 208 -0.36 -8.68 -37.44
N VAL A 209 -0.44 -7.95 -36.33
CA VAL A 209 0.68 -7.12 -35.84
C VAL A 209 1.82 -7.99 -35.34
N THR A 210 1.51 -9.00 -34.53
CA THR A 210 2.53 -9.88 -33.92
C THR A 210 3.21 -10.81 -34.92
N ASP A 211 2.51 -11.23 -35.97
CA ASP A 211 3.08 -11.99 -37.09
C ASP A 211 4.04 -11.13 -37.92
N THR A 212 3.75 -9.84 -38.03
CA THR A 212 4.56 -8.87 -38.78
C THR A 212 5.83 -8.47 -38.02
N TYR A 213 5.69 -8.10 -36.75
CA TYR A 213 6.78 -7.47 -35.98
C TYR A 213 7.44 -8.41 -34.95
N GLY A 214 6.75 -9.48 -34.55
CA GLY A 214 7.19 -10.34 -33.46
C GLY A 214 6.89 -9.74 -32.09
N ASN A 215 7.62 -8.69 -31.72
CA ASN A 215 7.23 -7.80 -30.61
C ASN A 215 6.41 -6.65 -31.21
N VAL A 216 5.43 -6.14 -30.47
CA VAL A 216 4.68 -4.96 -30.88
C VAL A 216 5.54 -3.72 -30.60
N PRO A 217 5.87 -2.92 -31.63
CA PRO A 217 6.69 -1.73 -31.45
C PRO A 217 6.01 -0.69 -30.55
N SER A 218 6.77 -0.05 -29.68
CA SER A 218 6.27 1.02 -28.81
C SER A 218 5.57 2.15 -29.58
N GLU A 219 6.03 2.49 -30.80
CA GLU A 219 5.41 3.53 -31.63
C GLU A 219 4.04 3.14 -32.17
N PHE A 220 3.81 1.84 -32.38
CA PHE A 220 2.50 1.32 -32.77
C PHE A 220 1.51 1.50 -31.62
N LEU A 221 1.93 1.15 -30.41
CA LEU A 221 1.14 1.34 -29.19
C LEU A 221 0.84 2.83 -28.97
N ALA A 222 1.88 3.68 -29.03
CA ALA A 222 1.77 5.13 -28.87
C ALA A 222 0.83 5.79 -29.90
N ALA A 223 0.89 5.35 -31.16
CA ALA A 223 -0.06 5.81 -32.19
C ALA A 223 -1.51 5.45 -31.83
N GLY A 224 -1.72 4.32 -31.14
CA GLY A 224 -3.01 3.97 -30.59
C GLY A 224 -3.48 4.93 -29.52
N PHE A 225 -2.63 5.25 -28.55
CA PHE A 225 -2.94 6.22 -27.49
C PHE A 225 -3.20 7.64 -28.03
N ASP A 226 -2.41 8.09 -29.00
CA ASP A 226 -2.55 9.42 -29.60
C ASP A 226 -3.88 9.61 -30.36
N LEU A 227 -4.42 8.52 -30.94
CA LEU A 227 -5.68 8.54 -31.68
C LEU A 227 -6.92 8.60 -30.77
N MET A 228 -6.77 8.40 -29.45
CA MET A 228 -7.90 8.36 -28.51
C MET A 228 -8.38 9.75 -28.09
N ASP A 229 -7.46 10.70 -27.90
CA ASP A 229 -7.77 12.12 -27.70
C ASP A 229 -6.83 13.02 -28.52
N PRO A 230 -6.99 13.01 -29.86
CA PRO A 230 -6.06 13.68 -30.76
C PRO A 230 -6.04 15.21 -30.58
N VAL A 231 -7.11 15.81 -30.05
CA VAL A 231 -7.19 17.26 -29.84
C VAL A 231 -6.48 17.66 -28.55
N SER A 232 -6.72 16.94 -27.44
CA SER A 232 -6.01 17.20 -26.18
C SER A 232 -4.52 16.85 -26.28
N ASN A 233 -4.21 15.69 -26.87
CA ASN A 233 -2.85 15.15 -26.95
C ASN A 233 -1.94 15.83 -27.99
N ASN A 234 -2.48 16.57 -28.97
CA ASN A 234 -1.65 17.21 -30.00
C ASN A 234 -1.83 18.73 -30.11
N VAL A 235 -2.92 19.31 -29.59
CA VAL A 235 -3.21 20.74 -29.78
C VAL A 235 -3.26 21.47 -28.44
N THR A 236 -4.13 21.03 -27.53
CA THR A 236 -4.36 21.73 -26.26
C THR A 236 -3.13 21.71 -25.36
N LYS A 237 -2.37 20.60 -25.32
CA LYS A 237 -1.17 20.49 -24.49
C LYS A 237 -0.06 21.49 -24.84
N TYR A 238 0.15 21.80 -26.11
CA TYR A 238 1.18 22.75 -26.54
C TYR A 238 0.72 24.21 -26.42
N VAL A 239 -0.59 24.47 -26.53
CA VAL A 239 -1.16 25.78 -26.22
C VAL A 239 -0.99 26.07 -24.73
N HIS A 240 -1.32 25.13 -23.85
CA HIS A 240 -1.09 25.27 -22.41
C HIS A 240 0.40 25.43 -22.07
N LEU A 241 1.30 24.72 -22.75
CA LEU A 241 2.74 24.95 -22.60
C LEU A 241 3.13 26.37 -22.98
N TYR A 242 2.66 26.85 -24.14
CA TYR A 242 2.96 28.20 -24.62
C TYR A 242 2.51 29.28 -23.62
N ASP A 243 1.33 29.10 -23.01
CA ASP A 243 0.77 30.01 -22.03
C ASP A 243 1.50 30.01 -20.67
N HIS A 244 2.31 28.97 -20.38
CA HIS A 244 3.02 28.80 -19.11
C HIS A 244 4.55 28.71 -19.27
N LEU A 245 5.11 29.13 -20.41
CA LEU A 245 6.55 29.08 -20.69
C LEU A 245 7.42 29.85 -19.68
N GLU A 246 6.84 30.85 -19.00
CA GLU A 246 7.52 31.64 -17.97
C GLU A 246 7.57 30.93 -16.61
N ASN A 247 6.81 29.84 -16.43
CA ASN A 247 6.83 29.02 -15.22
C ASN A 247 7.82 27.86 -15.40
N GLU A 248 9.02 28.01 -14.85
CA GLU A 248 10.08 27.00 -14.96
C GLU A 248 9.67 25.61 -14.44
N ASP A 249 8.87 25.54 -13.37
CA ASP A 249 8.44 24.27 -12.79
C ASP A 249 7.41 23.57 -13.67
N PHE A 250 6.50 24.34 -14.27
CA PHE A 250 5.59 23.83 -15.30
C PHE A 250 6.37 23.29 -16.50
N VAL A 251 7.36 24.02 -17.00
CA VAL A 251 8.17 23.61 -18.15
C VAL A 251 8.99 22.36 -17.85
N LYS A 252 9.58 22.24 -16.65
CA LYS A 252 10.31 21.03 -16.22
C LYS A 252 9.37 19.83 -16.11
N ASN A 253 8.16 20.02 -15.57
CA ASN A 253 7.15 18.95 -15.47
C ASN A 253 6.67 18.51 -16.86
N PHE A 254 6.40 19.45 -17.75
CA PHE A 254 6.07 19.16 -19.14
C PHE A 254 7.22 18.39 -19.84
N ALA A 255 8.47 18.79 -19.61
CA ALA A 255 9.64 18.09 -20.16
C ALA A 255 9.76 16.64 -19.67
N ARG A 256 9.54 16.40 -18.37
CA ARG A 256 9.54 15.04 -17.78
C ARG A 256 8.42 14.18 -18.37
N MET A 257 7.23 14.75 -18.55
CA MET A 257 6.09 14.07 -19.16
C MET A 257 6.34 13.74 -20.63
N GLU A 258 6.86 14.67 -21.43
CA GLU A 258 7.19 14.39 -22.82
C GLU A 258 8.33 13.37 -22.94
N ARG A 259 9.29 13.38 -22.01
CA ARG A 259 10.31 12.32 -21.92
C ARG A 259 9.65 10.96 -21.70
N TRP A 260 8.74 10.84 -20.74
CA TRP A 260 8.03 9.57 -20.50
C TRP A 260 7.22 9.12 -21.72
N LEU A 261 6.47 10.03 -22.34
CA LEU A 261 5.69 9.73 -23.55
C LEU A 261 6.54 9.29 -24.74
N THR A 262 7.82 9.65 -24.79
CA THR A 262 8.74 9.32 -25.89
C THR A 262 9.69 8.17 -25.56
N ASP A 263 9.63 7.64 -24.34
CA ASP A 263 10.48 6.56 -23.82
C ASP A 263 9.65 5.28 -23.65
N GLY A 264 8.93 4.94 -24.73
CA GLY A 264 8.12 3.74 -24.81
C GLY A 264 8.98 2.47 -24.88
N VAL A 265 8.37 1.34 -24.52
CA VAL A 265 9.01 0.02 -24.60
C VAL A 265 8.19 -0.89 -25.50
N ASP A 266 8.87 -1.76 -26.25
CA ASP A 266 8.21 -2.78 -27.04
C ASP A 266 7.44 -3.75 -26.12
N MET A 267 6.35 -4.33 -26.62
CA MET A 267 5.62 -5.39 -25.91
C MET A 267 5.86 -6.75 -26.58
N ALA A 268 6.03 -7.80 -25.79
CA ALA A 268 6.08 -9.16 -26.33
C ALA A 268 4.80 -9.48 -27.11
N GLY A 269 4.92 -10.04 -28.31
CA GLY A 269 3.77 -10.20 -29.21
C GLY A 269 2.72 -11.16 -28.68
N LYS A 270 3.11 -12.29 -28.09
CA LYS A 270 2.15 -13.28 -27.60
C LYS A 270 1.25 -12.71 -26.50
N VAL A 271 1.82 -12.09 -25.45
CA VAL A 271 1.02 -11.45 -24.39
C VAL A 271 0.13 -10.33 -24.94
N TYR A 272 0.59 -9.56 -25.92
CA TYR A 272 -0.24 -8.55 -26.58
C TYR A 272 -1.48 -9.16 -27.26
N ALA A 273 -1.29 -10.24 -28.02
CA ALA A 273 -2.39 -10.91 -28.70
C ALA A 273 -3.37 -11.55 -27.71
N GLU A 274 -2.86 -12.28 -26.72
CA GLU A 274 -3.68 -12.90 -25.66
C GLU A 274 -4.45 -11.84 -24.88
N PHE A 275 -3.82 -10.72 -24.50
CA PHE A 275 -4.49 -9.68 -23.73
C PHE A 275 -5.63 -9.03 -24.51
N ILE A 276 -5.42 -8.72 -25.79
CA ILE A 276 -6.50 -8.16 -26.61
C ILE A 276 -7.60 -9.20 -26.81
N GLU A 277 -7.27 -10.39 -27.32
CA GLU A 277 -8.23 -11.46 -27.62
C GLU A 277 -9.05 -11.83 -26.38
N ASP A 278 -8.38 -12.21 -25.29
CA ASP A 278 -9.02 -12.82 -24.15
C ASP A 278 -9.67 -11.78 -23.23
N ILE A 279 -9.04 -10.63 -23.01
CA ILE A 279 -9.54 -9.62 -22.08
C ILE A 279 -10.44 -8.60 -22.79
N TYR A 280 -10.00 -8.02 -23.91
CA TYR A 280 -10.75 -6.92 -24.55
C TYR A 280 -11.85 -7.40 -25.50
N GLN A 281 -11.60 -8.41 -26.33
CA GLN A 281 -12.59 -8.85 -27.34
C GLN A 281 -13.59 -9.84 -26.74
N ASN A 282 -13.08 -10.82 -25.99
CA ASN A 282 -13.88 -11.93 -25.47
C ASN A 282 -14.33 -11.73 -24.01
N ASN A 283 -13.83 -10.69 -23.32
CA ASN A 283 -14.21 -10.36 -21.95
C ASN A 283 -14.07 -11.53 -20.94
N LEU A 284 -13.15 -12.47 -21.20
CA LEU A 284 -13.12 -13.77 -20.52
C LEU A 284 -12.85 -13.66 -19.01
N LEU A 285 -12.15 -12.62 -18.57
CA LEU A 285 -11.91 -12.39 -17.14
C LEU A 285 -13.20 -12.01 -16.41
N TYR A 286 -14.00 -11.11 -16.97
CA TYR A 286 -15.27 -10.68 -16.38
C TYR A 286 -16.34 -11.76 -16.44
N GLU A 287 -16.42 -12.48 -17.57
CA GLU A 287 -17.35 -13.61 -17.74
C GLU A 287 -16.96 -14.84 -16.92
N ASN A 288 -15.84 -14.80 -16.20
CA ASN A 288 -15.28 -15.91 -15.44
C ASN A 288 -15.08 -17.17 -16.32
N GLU A 289 -14.49 -17.00 -17.50
CA GLU A 289 -14.18 -18.06 -18.46
C GLU A 289 -12.68 -18.16 -18.81
N LEU A 290 -11.86 -17.23 -18.29
CA LEU A 290 -10.43 -17.14 -18.60
C LEU A 290 -9.68 -18.39 -18.08
N THR A 291 -8.73 -18.87 -18.89
CA THR A 291 -7.82 -19.97 -18.53
C THR A 291 -6.39 -19.56 -18.82
N ILE A 292 -5.52 -19.63 -17.82
CA ILE A 292 -4.10 -19.27 -17.92
C ILE A 292 -3.28 -20.48 -17.46
N GLY A 293 -2.37 -20.98 -18.31
CA GLY A 293 -1.55 -22.15 -17.96
C GLY A 293 -2.28 -23.49 -17.88
N GLY A 294 -3.55 -23.53 -18.31
CA GLY A 294 -4.43 -24.69 -18.13
C GLY A 294 -5.21 -24.66 -16.81
N GLU A 295 -5.06 -23.61 -16.02
CA GLU A 295 -5.82 -23.36 -14.79
C GLU A 295 -6.88 -22.29 -15.05
N HIS A 296 -8.06 -22.51 -14.50
CA HIS A 296 -9.16 -21.56 -14.62
C HIS A 296 -8.92 -20.39 -13.66
N VAL A 297 -8.99 -19.17 -14.18
CA VAL A 297 -8.92 -17.94 -13.41
C VAL A 297 -10.31 -17.68 -12.86
N ASP A 298 -10.59 -18.17 -11.65
CA ASP A 298 -11.91 -18.01 -11.01
C ASP A 298 -11.96 -16.68 -10.25
N SER A 299 -12.70 -15.69 -10.76
CA SER A 299 -12.86 -14.38 -10.13
C SER A 299 -13.45 -14.46 -8.72
N THR A 300 -14.17 -15.54 -8.40
CA THR A 300 -14.74 -15.77 -7.06
C THR A 300 -13.70 -16.18 -6.02
N ASN A 301 -12.46 -16.48 -6.43
CA ASN A 301 -11.33 -16.62 -5.49
C ASN A 301 -10.80 -15.28 -4.99
N ILE A 302 -11.23 -14.15 -5.59
CA ILE A 302 -10.90 -12.83 -5.08
C ILE A 302 -11.87 -12.53 -3.95
N ASP A 303 -11.51 -12.99 -2.76
CA ASP A 303 -12.22 -12.77 -1.49
C ASP A 303 -11.51 -11.76 -0.56
N MET A 304 -10.25 -11.43 -0.86
CA MET A 304 -9.47 -10.42 -0.16
C MET A 304 -9.98 -8.98 -0.45
N PRO A 305 -9.63 -8.00 0.38
CA PRO A 305 -9.99 -6.59 0.17
C PRO A 305 -9.56 -6.07 -1.20
N LEU A 306 -10.48 -5.40 -1.89
CA LEU A 306 -10.28 -4.86 -3.24
C LEU A 306 -10.47 -3.34 -3.26
N LEU A 307 -9.44 -2.61 -3.67
CA LEU A 307 -9.50 -1.17 -3.92
C LEU A 307 -9.42 -0.86 -5.42
N GLN A 308 -10.44 -0.19 -5.96
CA GLN A 308 -10.40 0.38 -7.32
C GLN A 308 -10.18 1.90 -7.31
N ILE A 309 -9.14 2.38 -7.99
CA ILE A 309 -8.83 3.81 -8.13
C ILE A 309 -9.10 4.25 -9.57
N LEU A 310 -10.13 5.07 -9.77
CA LEU A 310 -10.70 5.40 -11.08
C LEU A 310 -10.66 6.90 -11.38
N GLY A 311 -10.46 7.23 -12.66
CA GLY A 311 -10.49 8.60 -13.14
C GLY A 311 -11.81 8.89 -13.85
N GLU A 312 -12.62 9.82 -13.33
CA GLU A 312 -13.91 10.18 -13.95
C GLU A 312 -13.76 10.73 -15.38
N ARG A 313 -12.56 11.22 -15.73
CA ARG A 313 -12.23 11.78 -17.05
C ARG A 313 -11.21 10.92 -17.77
N ASP A 314 -11.07 9.67 -17.38
CA ASP A 314 -10.23 8.72 -18.09
C ASP A 314 -10.91 8.32 -19.40
N HIS A 315 -10.29 8.69 -20.53
CA HIS A 315 -10.78 8.36 -21.87
C HIS A 315 -10.19 7.06 -22.42
N LEU A 316 -9.23 6.47 -21.71
CA LEU A 316 -8.61 5.18 -22.04
C LEU A 316 -9.35 4.05 -21.34
N VAL A 317 -9.39 4.08 -20.01
CA VAL A 317 -10.12 3.13 -19.17
C VAL A 317 -11.24 3.89 -18.50
N LEU A 318 -12.43 3.85 -19.11
CA LEU A 318 -13.62 4.46 -18.53
C LEU A 318 -13.96 3.76 -17.20
N PRO A 319 -14.53 4.45 -16.20
CA PRO A 319 -14.97 3.81 -14.96
C PRO A 319 -15.93 2.63 -15.18
N GLU A 320 -16.75 2.68 -16.24
CA GLU A 320 -17.65 1.61 -16.67
C GLU A 320 -16.90 0.34 -17.10
N ALA A 321 -15.63 0.45 -17.48
CA ALA A 321 -14.78 -0.69 -17.82
C ALA A 321 -14.10 -1.34 -16.61
N SER A 322 -14.39 -0.86 -15.39
CA SER A 322 -13.73 -1.34 -14.16
C SER A 322 -14.75 -1.66 -13.06
N LYS A 323 -15.70 -0.76 -12.79
CA LYS A 323 -16.67 -0.89 -11.70
C LYS A 323 -17.52 -2.16 -11.72
N PRO A 324 -18.04 -2.64 -12.88
CA PRO A 324 -18.86 -3.84 -12.89
C PRO A 324 -18.12 -5.07 -12.34
N PHE A 325 -16.79 -5.06 -12.37
CA PHE A 325 -16.00 -6.16 -11.83
C PHE A 325 -16.22 -6.37 -10.31
N ASN A 326 -16.63 -5.32 -9.59
CA ASN A 326 -17.00 -5.43 -8.17
C ASN A 326 -18.18 -6.39 -7.94
N ASP A 327 -19.04 -6.59 -8.95
CA ASP A 327 -20.23 -7.43 -8.83
C ASP A 327 -19.94 -8.93 -9.11
N VAL A 328 -18.74 -9.26 -9.61
CA VAL A 328 -18.36 -10.63 -10.03
C VAL A 328 -17.23 -11.25 -9.19
N VAL A 329 -16.68 -10.50 -8.23
CA VAL A 329 -15.74 -11.00 -7.21
C VAL A 329 -16.50 -11.46 -5.96
N ALA A 330 -15.85 -12.26 -5.11
CA ALA A 330 -16.47 -12.75 -3.88
C ALA A 330 -16.20 -11.85 -2.66
N SER A 331 -15.26 -10.91 -2.77
CA SER A 331 -14.90 -9.99 -1.69
C SER A 331 -16.10 -9.17 -1.22
N ASP A 332 -16.34 -9.19 0.09
CA ASP A 332 -17.32 -8.33 0.76
C ASP A 332 -16.73 -6.96 1.13
N ASP A 333 -15.41 -6.77 0.96
CA ASP A 333 -14.68 -5.53 1.23
C ASP A 333 -14.15 -4.92 -0.07
N VAL A 334 -15.02 -4.15 -0.71
CA VAL A 334 -14.73 -3.49 -1.98
C VAL A 334 -14.82 -1.98 -1.82
N THR A 335 -13.68 -1.31 -1.93
CA THR A 335 -13.56 0.15 -1.90
C THR A 335 -13.35 0.70 -3.30
N THR A 336 -14.02 1.80 -3.64
CA THR A 336 -13.85 2.49 -4.93
C THR A 336 -13.62 3.97 -4.72
N ILE A 337 -12.45 4.46 -5.15
CA ILE A 337 -12.10 5.88 -5.13
C ILE A 337 -12.22 6.42 -6.56
N GLU A 338 -13.09 7.41 -6.75
CA GLU A 338 -13.23 8.13 -8.00
C GLU A 338 -12.71 9.56 -7.87
N TYR A 339 -11.92 10.01 -8.83
CA TYR A 339 -11.41 11.37 -8.83
C TYR A 339 -11.54 12.03 -10.20
N PRO A 340 -11.81 13.35 -10.28
CA PRO A 340 -11.96 14.10 -11.55
C PRO A 340 -10.64 14.31 -12.30
N SER A 341 -9.94 13.22 -12.59
CA SER A 341 -8.67 13.14 -13.29
C SER A 341 -8.78 12.20 -14.50
N GLY A 342 -7.82 12.31 -15.42
CA GLY A 342 -7.65 11.35 -16.52
C GLY A 342 -6.60 10.28 -16.18
N HIS A 343 -6.41 9.32 -17.07
CA HIS A 343 -5.57 8.13 -16.87
C HIS A 343 -4.21 8.39 -16.22
N VAL A 344 -3.37 9.21 -16.85
CA VAL A 344 -2.03 9.56 -16.34
C VAL A 344 -2.11 10.59 -15.21
N GLY A 345 -3.21 11.35 -15.16
CA GLY A 345 -3.44 12.31 -14.10
C GLY A 345 -3.59 11.66 -12.72
N LEU A 346 -4.09 10.41 -12.64
CA LEU A 346 -4.11 9.65 -11.39
C LEU A 346 -2.70 9.41 -10.83
N ALA A 347 -1.71 9.23 -11.70
CA ALA A 347 -0.32 9.10 -11.27
C ALA A 347 0.36 10.44 -10.95
N MET A 348 -0.04 11.52 -11.64
CA MET A 348 0.81 12.72 -11.75
C MET A 348 0.19 14.04 -11.29
N SER A 349 -1.11 14.10 -11.06
CA SER A 349 -1.75 15.38 -10.76
C SER A 349 -1.61 15.78 -9.29
N ASN A 350 -1.41 17.08 -9.07
CA ASN A 350 -1.30 17.68 -7.74
C ASN A 350 -2.47 17.32 -6.81
N GLY A 351 -3.69 17.38 -7.36
CA GLY A 351 -4.90 17.08 -6.61
C GLY A 351 -4.94 15.64 -6.13
N VAL A 352 -4.61 14.69 -7.01
CA VAL A 352 -4.60 13.26 -6.64
C VAL A 352 -3.52 12.96 -5.60
N HIS A 353 -2.33 13.56 -5.70
CA HIS A 353 -1.26 13.47 -4.68
C HIS A 353 -1.58 14.14 -3.34
N ARG A 354 -2.64 14.94 -3.27
CA ARG A 354 -3.09 15.60 -2.04
C ARG A 354 -4.31 14.89 -1.45
N ASP A 355 -5.22 14.43 -2.31
CA ASP A 355 -6.55 13.99 -1.90
C ASP A 355 -6.70 12.46 -1.93
N VAL A 356 -6.05 11.76 -2.86
CA VAL A 356 -6.27 10.32 -3.09
C VAL A 356 -5.12 9.49 -2.52
N TRP A 357 -3.87 9.85 -2.80
CA TRP A 357 -2.74 9.02 -2.36
C TRP A 357 -2.58 8.88 -0.84
N PRO A 358 -2.95 9.87 0.00
CA PRO A 358 -3.06 9.65 1.44
C PRO A 358 -4.11 8.60 1.81
N GLU A 359 -5.31 8.67 1.23
CA GLU A 359 -6.40 7.70 1.44
C GLU A 359 -6.00 6.28 0.99
N VAL A 360 -5.30 6.15 -0.14
CA VAL A 360 -4.79 4.85 -0.62
C VAL A 360 -3.73 4.28 0.33
N ALA A 361 -2.85 5.13 0.87
CA ALA A 361 -1.83 4.70 1.82
C ALA A 361 -2.45 4.27 3.15
N GLU A 362 -3.48 4.97 3.61
CA GLU A 362 -4.27 4.63 4.79
C GLU A 362 -5.02 3.31 4.57
N TRP A 363 -5.68 3.14 3.41
CA TRP A 363 -6.34 1.88 3.06
C TRP A 363 -5.37 0.69 3.11
N PHE A 364 -4.16 0.80 2.53
CA PHE A 364 -3.18 -0.27 2.64
C PHE A 364 -2.74 -0.55 4.07
N LEU A 365 -2.70 0.46 4.94
CA LEU A 365 -2.38 0.29 6.35
C LEU A 365 -3.49 -0.51 7.04
N GLU A 366 -4.75 -0.10 6.88
CA GLU A 366 -5.92 -0.81 7.40
C GLU A 366 -5.94 -2.27 6.94
N GLN A 367 -5.60 -2.55 5.67
CA GLN A 367 -5.55 -3.92 5.17
C GLN A 367 -4.34 -4.72 5.66
N SER A 368 -3.25 -4.04 6.03
CA SER A 368 -2.07 -4.68 6.61
C SER A 368 -2.31 -5.14 8.04
N GLU A 369 -3.46 -4.78 8.62
CA GLU A 369 -3.93 -5.16 9.93
C GLU A 369 -4.85 -6.37 9.82
N HIS A 370 -4.24 -7.56 9.70
CA HIS A 370 -4.81 -8.74 10.34
C HIS A 370 -4.91 -8.47 11.85
N PRO A 371 -5.92 -9.02 12.57
CA PRO A 371 -6.31 -8.55 13.89
C PRO A 371 -5.08 -8.41 14.76
N MET A 372 -4.71 -7.16 15.05
CA MET A 372 -3.57 -6.83 15.87
C MET A 372 -3.74 -7.52 17.21
N LEU A 373 -2.65 -7.67 17.94
CA LEU A 373 -2.75 -8.12 19.32
C LEU A 373 -3.75 -7.24 20.11
N ALA A 374 -3.78 -5.94 19.82
CA ALA A 374 -4.77 -5.01 20.36
C ALA A 374 -6.22 -5.37 19.98
N ASP A 375 -6.49 -5.71 18.73
CA ASP A 375 -7.83 -6.12 18.28
C ASP A 375 -8.26 -7.44 18.95
N ILE A 376 -7.33 -8.37 19.11
CA ILE A 376 -7.58 -9.66 19.77
C ILE A 376 -7.92 -9.45 21.25
N ILE A 377 -7.09 -8.66 21.96
CA ILE A 377 -7.33 -8.31 23.35
C ILE A 377 -8.64 -7.54 23.48
N GLY A 378 -8.83 -6.50 22.67
CA GLY A 378 -10.02 -5.66 22.61
C GLY A 378 -11.28 -6.48 22.42
N GLN A 379 -11.40 -7.24 21.33
CA GLN A 379 -12.53 -8.13 21.07
C GLN A 379 -12.72 -9.19 22.17
N GLY A 380 -11.65 -9.65 22.81
CA GLY A 380 -11.70 -10.55 23.96
C GLY A 380 -12.41 -9.91 25.15
N VAL A 381 -12.08 -8.65 25.44
CA VAL A 381 -12.70 -7.79 26.46
C VAL A 381 -14.14 -7.43 26.09
N GLU A 382 -14.40 -7.04 24.84
CA GLU A 382 -15.76 -6.75 24.34
C GLU A 382 -16.68 -7.96 24.54
N LYS A 383 -16.25 -9.16 24.12
CA LYS A 383 -17.04 -10.40 24.32
C LYS A 383 -17.21 -10.75 25.79
N ALA A 384 -16.23 -10.41 26.64
CA ALA A 384 -16.30 -10.69 28.07
C ALA A 384 -17.23 -9.73 28.82
N LEU A 385 -17.22 -8.45 28.49
CA LEU A 385 -17.89 -7.40 29.27
C LEU A 385 -19.12 -6.80 28.58
N GLY A 386 -19.23 -6.94 27.26
CA GLY A 386 -20.29 -6.32 26.45
C GLY A 386 -20.14 -4.80 26.32
N ILE A 387 -18.89 -4.32 26.29
CA ILE A 387 -18.51 -2.93 26.02
C ILE A 387 -17.82 -2.88 24.65
N ASP A 388 -17.80 -1.72 24.00
CA ASP A 388 -17.10 -1.54 22.72
C ASP A 388 -15.66 -1.08 22.98
N VAL A 389 -14.70 -1.70 22.30
CA VAL A 389 -13.27 -1.40 22.35
C VAL A 389 -12.78 -1.23 20.91
N GLU A 390 -12.60 0.02 20.51
CA GLU A 390 -12.08 0.41 19.20
C GLU A 390 -10.55 0.56 19.25
N THR A 391 -9.88 0.13 18.20
CA THR A 391 -8.43 0.12 18.08
C THR A 391 -8.05 0.67 16.70
N ASP A 392 -7.30 1.78 16.68
CA ASP A 392 -6.89 2.49 15.46
C ASP A 392 -5.37 2.74 15.49
N VAL A 393 -4.67 2.44 14.40
CA VAL A 393 -3.24 2.76 14.28
C VAL A 393 -3.04 4.22 13.93
N THR A 394 -2.13 4.88 14.66
CA THR A 394 -1.87 6.30 14.47
C THR A 394 -0.96 6.55 13.25
N VAL A 395 -1.34 7.53 12.43
CA VAL A 395 -0.58 7.90 11.23
C VAL A 395 0.78 8.51 11.63
N GLY A 396 1.86 7.81 11.31
CA GLY A 396 3.23 8.33 11.37
C GLY A 396 4.11 7.78 12.50
N ASP A 397 3.57 7.00 13.44
CA ASP A 397 4.33 6.29 14.47
C ASP A 397 3.85 4.84 14.60
N VAL A 398 4.63 3.93 14.01
CA VAL A 398 4.26 2.52 13.79
C VAL A 398 4.28 1.69 15.08
N ASP A 399 4.85 2.25 16.15
CA ASP A 399 4.98 1.67 17.49
C ASP A 399 3.87 2.12 18.46
N GLU A 400 2.93 2.96 18.01
CA GLU A 400 1.82 3.47 18.82
C GLU A 400 0.46 3.02 18.25
N ILE A 401 -0.52 2.86 19.13
CA ILE A 401 -1.90 2.53 18.79
C ILE A 401 -2.86 3.35 19.66
N GLU A 402 -3.92 3.87 19.07
CA GLU A 402 -5.02 4.52 19.78
C GLU A 402 -6.08 3.49 20.17
N ILE A 403 -6.45 3.46 21.44
CA ILE A 403 -7.50 2.57 21.98
C ILE A 403 -8.63 3.45 22.52
N GLY A 404 -9.82 3.27 21.97
CA GLY A 404 -11.07 3.85 22.45
C GLY A 404 -11.92 2.81 23.17
N ILE A 405 -12.53 3.18 24.30
CA ILE A 405 -13.45 2.33 25.05
C ILE A 405 -14.77 3.09 25.20
N GLY A 406 -15.89 2.46 24.88
CA GLY A 406 -17.19 3.10 24.89
C GLY A 406 -18.38 2.15 25.03
N ASP A 407 -19.56 2.76 25.03
CA ASP A 407 -20.84 2.10 24.75
C ASP A 407 -21.55 2.84 23.60
N GLU A 408 -22.66 2.27 23.09
CA GLU A 408 -23.47 2.83 21.98
C GLU A 408 -23.85 4.33 22.12
N ASN A 409 -23.69 4.96 23.30
CA ASN A 409 -24.07 6.34 23.57
C ASN A 409 -22.99 7.21 24.25
N SER A 410 -21.83 6.67 24.62
CA SER A 410 -20.85 7.35 25.47
C SER A 410 -19.43 6.78 25.35
N GLU A 411 -18.45 7.66 25.18
CA GLU A 411 -17.03 7.33 25.31
C GLU A 411 -16.64 7.26 26.80
N ILE A 412 -16.05 6.15 27.20
CA ILE A 412 -15.56 5.88 28.57
C ILE A 412 -14.12 6.39 28.69
N ALA A 413 -13.25 6.02 27.76
CA ALA A 413 -11.85 6.43 27.73
C ALA A 413 -11.27 6.35 26.32
N ARG A 414 -10.21 7.12 26.05
CA ARG A 414 -9.39 6.99 24.85
C ARG A 414 -7.94 7.33 25.18
N ALA A 415 -6.99 6.54 24.70
CA ALA A 415 -5.57 6.78 24.91
C ALA A 415 -4.73 6.24 23.76
N VAL A 416 -3.59 6.90 23.50
CA VAL A 416 -2.53 6.36 22.66
C VAL A 416 -1.55 5.61 23.56
N VAL A 417 -1.30 4.34 23.25
CA VAL A 417 -0.41 3.45 23.99
C VAL A 417 0.61 2.84 23.04
N ARG A 418 1.65 2.20 23.59
CA ARG A 418 2.57 1.40 22.78
C ARG A 418 1.86 0.19 22.21
N ARG A 419 2.23 -0.18 20.99
CA ARG A 419 1.76 -1.37 20.28
C ARG A 419 2.48 -2.62 20.78
N ASP A 420 2.30 -2.94 22.07
CA ASP A 420 2.78 -4.16 22.71
C ASP A 420 1.75 -4.71 23.72
N ALA A 421 1.77 -6.03 23.93
CA ALA A 421 0.83 -6.74 24.80
C ALA A 421 0.66 -6.09 26.18
N THR A 422 1.78 -5.73 26.82
CA THR A 422 1.81 -5.29 28.21
C THR A 422 1.20 -3.90 28.35
N ALA A 423 1.52 -2.98 27.43
CA ALA A 423 0.96 -1.64 27.43
C ALA A 423 -0.55 -1.63 27.18
N ILE A 424 -1.03 -2.50 26.27
CA ILE A 424 -2.44 -2.65 25.95
C ILE A 424 -3.21 -3.25 27.13
N GLU A 425 -2.71 -4.35 27.72
CA GLU A 425 -3.30 -4.99 28.90
C GLU A 425 -3.40 -3.99 30.05
N THR A 426 -2.29 -3.33 30.40
CA THR A 426 -2.24 -2.36 31.52
C THR A 426 -3.29 -1.26 31.36
N PHE A 427 -3.44 -0.69 30.17
CA PHE A 427 -4.43 0.36 29.93
C PHE A 427 -5.87 -0.15 30.14
N LEU A 428 -6.20 -1.34 29.61
CA LEU A 428 -7.52 -1.93 29.73
C LEU A 428 -7.83 -2.32 31.18
N GLU A 429 -6.87 -2.92 31.88
CA GLU A 429 -6.98 -3.28 33.30
C GLU A 429 -7.23 -2.05 34.17
N ASP A 430 -6.47 -0.97 33.97
CA ASP A 430 -6.58 0.28 34.74
C ASP A 430 -7.93 0.98 34.51
N VAL A 431 -8.43 1.00 33.27
CA VAL A 431 -9.68 1.70 32.94
C VAL A 431 -10.91 0.89 33.37
N LEU A 432 -10.86 -0.43 33.24
CA LEU A 432 -12.02 -1.31 33.41
C LEU A 432 -12.04 -2.07 34.74
N ASP A 433 -10.98 -1.96 35.56
CA ASP A 433 -10.82 -2.69 36.83
C ASP A 433 -10.96 -4.21 36.63
N ILE A 434 -10.20 -4.73 35.64
CA ILE A 434 -10.16 -6.15 35.24
C ILE A 434 -8.73 -6.67 35.28
N GLU A 435 -8.56 -8.00 35.18
CA GLU A 435 -7.27 -8.61 34.81
C GLU A 435 -7.41 -9.27 33.42
N VAL A 436 -6.48 -8.97 32.53
CA VAL A 436 -6.38 -9.54 31.19
C VAL A 436 -5.19 -10.50 31.16
N GLY A 437 -5.34 -11.63 30.48
CA GLY A 437 -4.23 -12.56 30.29
C GLY A 437 -4.31 -13.30 28.97
N LEU A 438 -3.15 -13.48 28.35
CA LEU A 438 -3.00 -14.16 27.07
C LEU A 438 -2.41 -15.56 27.23
N ASP A 439 -2.79 -16.47 26.33
CA ASP A 439 -2.27 -17.84 26.30
C ASP A 439 -2.21 -18.32 24.84
N SER A 440 -1.04 -18.77 24.40
CA SER A 440 -0.85 -19.34 23.07
C SER A 440 -1.21 -20.83 23.06
N GLY A 441 -2.33 -21.15 22.41
CA GLY A 441 -2.80 -22.52 22.23
C GLY A 441 -2.36 -23.12 20.88
N PRO A 442 -2.41 -24.46 20.74
CA PRO A 442 -2.06 -25.13 19.49
C PRO A 442 -2.97 -24.76 18.30
N THR A 443 -4.12 -24.16 18.54
CA THR A 443 -5.13 -23.79 17.52
C THR A 443 -5.41 -22.30 17.44
N GLY A 444 -4.76 -21.45 18.24
CA GLY A 444 -5.07 -20.02 18.30
C GLY A 444 -4.59 -19.32 19.57
N ILE A 445 -5.05 -18.09 19.78
CA ILE A 445 -4.74 -17.27 20.97
C ILE A 445 -5.97 -17.19 21.87
N ALA A 446 -5.80 -17.42 23.17
CA ALA A 446 -6.87 -17.30 24.14
C ALA A 446 -6.69 -16.03 24.99
N VAL A 447 -7.71 -15.17 24.97
CA VAL A 447 -7.82 -14.00 25.83
C VAL A 447 -8.66 -14.36 27.04
N LYS A 448 -8.08 -14.25 28.23
CA LYS A 448 -8.75 -14.49 29.51
C LYS A 448 -8.99 -13.14 30.17
N VAL A 449 -10.25 -12.85 30.47
CA VAL A 449 -10.66 -11.65 31.19
C VAL A 449 -11.26 -12.07 32.52
N LYS A 450 -10.63 -11.63 33.60
CA LYS A 450 -11.06 -11.92 34.96
C LYS A 450 -11.68 -10.67 35.57
N THR A 451 -12.88 -10.86 36.08
CA THR A 451 -13.65 -9.86 36.83
C THR A 451 -14.02 -10.44 38.20
N ASP A 452 -14.64 -9.61 39.05
CA ASP A 452 -15.24 -10.06 40.32
C ASP A 452 -16.27 -11.21 40.15
N GLU A 453 -16.85 -11.35 38.95
CA GLU A 453 -17.86 -12.39 38.65
C GLU A 453 -17.26 -13.71 38.17
N GLY A 454 -15.96 -13.73 37.84
CA GLY A 454 -15.23 -14.91 37.39
C GLY A 454 -14.35 -14.65 36.16
N ILE A 455 -13.84 -15.73 35.56
CA ILE A 455 -12.97 -15.67 34.38
C ILE A 455 -13.77 -16.05 33.14
N LYS A 456 -13.77 -15.19 32.12
CA LYS A 456 -14.24 -15.49 30.77
C LYS A 456 -13.05 -15.69 29.84
N THR A 457 -13.17 -16.65 28.92
CA THR A 457 -12.10 -16.94 27.97
C THR A 457 -12.68 -16.93 26.56
N THR A 458 -12.05 -16.16 25.69
CA THR A 458 -12.36 -16.09 24.26
C THR A 458 -11.17 -16.65 23.50
N VAL A 459 -11.41 -17.57 22.57
CA VAL A 459 -10.37 -18.16 21.72
C VAL A 459 -10.52 -17.62 20.32
N PHE A 460 -9.43 -17.13 19.76
CA PHE A 460 -9.31 -16.66 18.38
C PHE A 460 -8.50 -17.69 17.60
N GLU A 461 -9.14 -18.34 16.65
CA GLU A 461 -8.53 -19.34 15.75
C GLU A 461 -7.97 -18.64 14.49
N ASP A 462 -7.14 -19.35 13.72
CA ASP A 462 -6.55 -18.85 12.45
C ASP A 462 -5.72 -17.56 12.57
N ILE A 463 -5.05 -17.37 13.72
CA ILE A 463 -4.18 -16.22 13.97
C ILE A 463 -2.80 -16.41 13.36
N GLY A 464 -2.30 -15.39 12.66
CA GLY A 464 -0.99 -15.38 12.02
C GLY A 464 0.18 -15.52 13.00
N GLU A 465 1.28 -16.10 12.53
CA GLU A 465 2.44 -16.46 13.37
C GLU A 465 3.13 -15.27 14.05
N ALA A 466 3.03 -14.06 13.47
CA ALA A 466 3.58 -12.84 14.05
C ALA A 466 2.95 -12.50 15.42
N ILE A 467 1.62 -12.53 15.51
CA ILE A 467 0.89 -12.26 16.75
C ILE A 467 1.12 -13.39 17.75
N ARG A 468 1.18 -14.65 17.28
CA ARG A 468 1.54 -15.78 18.15
C ARG A 468 2.91 -15.56 18.79
N THR A 469 3.90 -15.15 18.00
CA THR A 469 5.26 -14.87 18.48
C THR A 469 5.25 -13.74 19.52
N GLU A 470 4.52 -12.65 19.25
CA GLU A 470 4.39 -11.53 20.19
C GLU A 470 3.75 -11.95 21.53
N VAL A 471 2.72 -12.79 21.49
CA VAL A 471 2.10 -13.36 22.70
C VAL A 471 3.05 -14.31 23.43
N GLU A 472 3.77 -15.17 22.71
CA GLU A 472 4.75 -16.08 23.31
C GLU A 472 5.90 -15.32 23.98
N GLU A 473 6.41 -14.27 23.35
CA GLU A 473 7.43 -13.38 23.92
C GLU A 473 6.90 -12.64 25.16
N ALA A 474 5.67 -12.11 25.10
CA ALA A 474 5.04 -11.45 26.25
C ALA A 474 4.84 -12.43 27.43
N VAL A 475 4.34 -13.64 27.17
CA VAL A 475 4.15 -14.68 28.18
C VAL A 475 5.49 -15.15 28.76
N GLU A 476 6.51 -15.33 27.92
CA GLU A 476 7.86 -15.71 28.38
C GLU A 476 8.48 -14.59 29.24
N HIS A 477 8.31 -13.31 28.85
CA HIS A 477 8.76 -12.18 29.66
C HIS A 477 8.05 -12.11 31.03
N VAL A 478 6.75 -12.37 31.08
CA VAL A 478 5.98 -12.44 32.35
C VAL A 478 6.47 -13.59 33.22
N ASP A 479 6.69 -14.79 32.65
CA ASP A 479 7.20 -15.95 33.39
C ASP A 479 8.62 -15.71 33.93
N VAL A 480 9.49 -15.09 33.14
CA VAL A 480 10.84 -14.70 33.56
C VAL A 480 10.77 -13.65 34.68
N ALA A 481 9.94 -12.63 34.54
CA ALA A 481 9.78 -11.59 35.55
C ALA A 481 9.18 -12.13 36.87
N ALA A 482 8.21 -13.05 36.79
CA ALA A 482 7.63 -13.74 37.94
C ALA A 482 8.60 -14.73 38.62
N SER A 483 9.69 -15.11 37.96
CA SER A 483 10.73 -15.98 38.54
C SER A 483 11.67 -15.24 39.51
N TYR A 484 11.68 -13.91 39.48
CA TYR A 484 12.50 -13.08 40.36
C TYR A 484 11.72 -12.64 41.61
N GLU A 485 12.34 -12.81 42.77
CA GLU A 485 11.83 -12.27 44.03
C GLU A 485 12.30 -10.82 44.20
N LEU A 486 11.57 -10.01 44.98
CA LEU A 486 11.97 -8.62 45.28
C LEU A 486 13.39 -8.54 45.85
N GLU A 487 13.82 -9.56 46.60
CA GLU A 487 15.16 -9.69 47.15
C GLU A 487 16.27 -9.90 46.10
N ASP A 488 15.93 -10.30 44.87
CA ASP A 488 16.87 -10.41 43.74
C ASP A 488 17.23 -9.04 43.16
N VAL A 489 16.43 -8.00 43.43
CA VAL A 489 16.75 -6.62 43.05
C VAL A 489 17.84 -6.09 43.98
N GLU A 490 19.04 -5.84 43.42
CA GLU A 490 20.19 -5.43 44.21
C GLU A 490 19.87 -4.22 45.11
N GLY A 491 20.11 -4.38 46.41
CA GLY A 491 19.85 -3.36 47.43
C GLY A 491 18.46 -3.42 48.07
N ILE A 492 17.56 -4.30 47.62
CA ILE A 492 16.35 -4.68 48.34
C ILE A 492 16.69 -5.88 49.22
N GLY A 493 16.84 -5.63 50.52
CA GLY A 493 16.95 -6.71 51.50
C GLY A 493 15.58 -7.20 51.97
N PRO A 494 15.52 -8.27 52.77
CA PRO A 494 14.27 -8.87 53.27
C PRO A 494 13.36 -7.86 53.97
N THR A 495 13.93 -6.92 54.72
CA THR A 495 13.19 -5.87 55.42
C THR A 495 12.48 -4.88 54.49
N TYR A 496 13.05 -4.61 53.31
CA TYR A 496 12.44 -3.73 52.32
C TYR A 496 11.41 -4.50 51.50
N ALA A 497 11.74 -5.73 51.09
CA ALA A 497 10.81 -6.62 50.41
C ALA A 497 9.53 -6.83 51.23
N GLU A 498 9.63 -7.09 52.54
CA GLU A 498 8.44 -7.26 53.40
C GLU A 498 7.58 -5.99 53.51
N ARG A 499 8.18 -4.80 53.44
CA ARG A 499 7.42 -3.53 53.43
C ARG A 499 6.71 -3.29 52.11
N LEU A 500 7.36 -3.64 51.00
CA LEU A 500 6.79 -3.57 49.66
C LEU A 500 5.61 -4.52 49.54
N ARG A 501 5.78 -5.80 49.93
CA ARG A 501 4.69 -6.80 49.98
C ARG A 501 3.52 -6.34 50.85
N SER A 502 3.83 -5.79 52.04
CA SER A 502 2.79 -5.25 52.94
C SER A 502 2.02 -4.05 52.37
N ALA A 503 2.55 -3.41 51.32
CA ALA A 503 1.93 -2.31 50.61
C ALA A 503 1.30 -2.73 49.26
N GLY A 504 1.26 -4.04 48.96
CA GLY A 504 0.70 -4.57 47.72
C GLY A 504 1.66 -4.57 46.54
N ILE A 505 2.98 -4.53 46.80
CA ILE A 505 4.02 -4.71 45.78
C ILE A 505 4.69 -6.04 46.08
N ASP A 506 4.18 -7.09 45.47
CA ASP A 506 4.53 -8.47 45.72
C ASP A 506 5.56 -9.02 44.71
N SER A 507 5.70 -8.38 43.55
CA SER A 507 6.56 -8.84 42.45
C SER A 507 7.60 -7.80 41.98
N VAL A 508 8.63 -8.28 41.28
CA VAL A 508 9.62 -7.41 40.62
C VAL A 508 8.98 -6.60 39.47
N SER A 509 7.97 -7.16 38.79
CA SER A 509 7.21 -6.47 37.74
C SER A 509 6.43 -5.27 38.29
N GLU A 510 5.68 -5.45 39.39
CA GLU A 510 4.94 -4.36 40.04
C GLU A 510 5.89 -3.26 40.53
N LEU A 511 7.07 -3.65 41.04
CA LEU A 511 8.10 -2.70 41.41
C LEU A 511 8.65 -1.93 40.20
N ALA A 512 8.78 -2.55 39.03
CA ALA A 512 9.34 -1.96 37.82
C ALA A 512 8.46 -0.86 37.20
N ILE A 513 7.14 -0.94 37.40
CA ILE A 513 6.15 0.04 36.92
C ILE A 513 5.73 1.06 37.99
N SER A 514 6.23 0.92 39.22
CA SER A 514 5.84 1.76 40.34
C SER A 514 6.49 3.16 40.32
N GLU A 515 5.76 4.14 40.83
CA GLU A 515 6.28 5.50 41.01
C GLU A 515 7.31 5.60 42.15
N SER A 516 8.45 6.22 41.85
CA SER A 516 9.57 6.33 42.82
C SER A 516 9.20 7.04 44.12
N ALA A 517 8.24 7.96 44.09
CA ALA A 517 7.70 8.63 45.27
C ALA A 517 6.88 7.67 46.14
N HIS A 518 6.03 6.84 45.52
CA HIS A 518 5.23 5.84 46.21
C HIS A 518 6.13 4.77 46.87
N ILE A 519 7.09 4.22 46.12
CA ILE A 519 8.07 3.26 46.64
C ILE A 519 8.87 3.84 47.83
N ALA A 520 9.30 5.10 47.72
CA ALA A 520 10.02 5.77 48.79
C ALA A 520 9.20 5.88 50.08
N GLU A 521 7.91 6.18 49.97
CA GLU A 521 6.99 6.27 51.10
C GLU A 521 6.78 4.90 51.76
N VAL A 522 6.37 3.89 50.99
CA VAL A 522 6.01 2.57 51.53
C VAL A 522 7.22 1.82 52.09
N ALA A 523 8.36 1.88 51.40
CA ALA A 523 9.59 1.24 51.86
C ALA A 523 10.32 2.05 52.97
N LYS A 524 9.87 3.28 53.23
CA LYS A 524 10.49 4.27 54.15
C LYS A 524 11.95 4.52 53.78
N THR A 525 12.18 4.93 52.54
CA THR A 525 13.50 5.22 51.98
C THR A 525 13.50 6.56 51.23
N SER A 526 14.63 6.93 50.61
CA SER A 526 14.70 8.11 49.74
C SER A 526 14.22 7.79 48.32
N GLU A 527 13.56 8.74 47.64
CA GLU A 527 13.18 8.65 46.22
C GLU A 527 14.33 8.25 45.30
N LYS A 528 15.56 8.72 45.58
CA LYS A 528 16.75 8.33 44.82
C LYS A 528 17.06 6.83 44.91
N LEU A 529 16.85 6.22 46.07
CA LEU A 529 17.09 4.79 46.27
C LEU A 529 15.96 3.97 45.67
N ALA A 530 14.72 4.43 45.84
CA ALA A 530 13.52 3.87 45.21
C ALA A 530 13.63 3.86 43.68
N GLY A 531 13.98 4.99 43.06
CA GLY A 531 14.23 5.06 41.61
C GLY A 531 15.37 4.14 41.16
N GLY A 532 16.39 3.95 42.00
CA GLY A 532 17.44 2.98 41.74
C GLY A 532 16.95 1.52 41.77
N TRP A 533 16.01 1.19 42.65
CA TRP A 533 15.39 -0.14 42.69
C TRP A 533 14.50 -0.37 41.47
N ILE A 534 13.67 0.61 41.11
CA ILE A 534 12.81 0.58 39.92
C ILE A 534 13.65 0.36 38.66
N GLY A 535 14.71 1.15 38.45
CA GLY A 535 15.57 0.99 37.29
C GLY A 535 16.37 -0.32 37.25
N ARG A 536 16.55 -1.02 38.38
CA ARG A 536 17.12 -2.37 38.41
C ARG A 536 16.07 -3.45 38.18
N ALA A 537 14.86 -3.27 38.70
CA ALA A 537 13.72 -4.13 38.42
C ALA A 537 13.39 -4.10 36.91
N GLN A 538 13.32 -2.91 36.31
CA GLN A 538 13.15 -2.71 34.86
C GLN A 538 14.19 -3.48 34.02
N LYS A 539 15.47 -3.45 34.42
CA LYS A 539 16.53 -4.24 33.77
C LYS A 539 16.37 -5.75 33.94
N LEU A 540 15.80 -6.22 35.04
CA LEU A 540 15.56 -7.64 35.27
C LEU A 540 14.35 -8.15 34.47
N VAL A 541 13.36 -7.30 34.22
CA VAL A 541 12.14 -7.64 33.48
C VAL A 541 12.17 -7.24 31.99
N GLY A 542 13.27 -6.62 31.51
CA GLY A 542 13.46 -6.28 30.10
C GLY A 542 12.88 -4.94 29.64
N ALA A 543 12.36 -4.11 30.54
CA ALA A 543 11.84 -2.78 30.21
C ALA A 543 12.98 -1.75 30.14
N GLU A 544 13.34 -1.25 28.95
CA GLU A 544 14.28 -0.12 28.82
C GLU A 544 13.58 1.25 28.91
N GLU A 545 14.26 2.23 29.53
CA GLU A 545 13.75 3.56 29.89
C GLU A 545 13.35 4.42 28.67
N SER A 546 12.07 4.76 28.54
CA SER A 546 11.61 5.95 27.81
C SER A 546 10.88 6.89 28.76
N VAL A 547 11.63 7.61 29.59
CA VAL A 547 11.09 8.66 30.46
C VAL A 547 11.52 10.02 29.91
N ASN A 548 10.56 10.82 29.43
CA ASN A 548 10.68 12.26 29.51
C ASN A 548 9.39 12.90 30.06
N VAL A 549 9.40 13.08 31.38
CA VAL A 549 8.38 13.80 32.14
C VAL A 549 8.42 15.29 31.78
N GLY A 550 7.41 15.75 31.04
CA GLY A 550 7.11 17.16 30.86
C GLY A 550 6.60 17.82 32.15
N ARG A 551 7.51 18.19 33.06
CA ARG A 551 7.20 19.10 34.18
C ARG A 551 6.74 20.45 33.63
N LYS A 552 5.44 20.73 33.77
CA LYS A 552 4.89 22.09 33.78
C LYS A 552 5.59 22.90 34.87
N ASN A 553 6.15 24.05 34.51
CA ASN A 553 6.32 25.16 35.44
C ASN A 553 5.81 26.46 34.80
N PRO A 554 5.03 27.27 35.54
CA PRO A 554 4.34 28.45 35.01
C PRO A 554 5.22 29.69 35.14
N THR A 555 5.24 30.55 34.12
CA THR A 555 5.71 31.93 34.30
C THR A 555 4.84 32.89 33.49
N GLY A 556 4.07 33.70 34.21
CA GLY A 556 3.49 34.94 33.70
C GLY A 556 4.54 36.05 33.60
N VAL A 557 4.36 36.89 32.57
CA VAL A 557 4.45 38.37 32.56
C VAL A 557 5.30 39.03 33.65
N ASP A 558 6.41 39.69 33.30
CA ASP A 558 6.45 41.12 32.92
C ASP A 558 7.90 41.63 32.67
N ARG A 559 8.02 42.52 31.67
CA ARG A 559 8.88 43.73 31.58
C ARG A 559 10.44 43.71 31.57
N GLN A 560 10.91 44.23 30.43
CA GLN A 560 11.74 45.44 30.23
C GLN A 560 13.28 45.41 30.36
N GLN A 561 13.88 46.12 29.38
CA GLN A 561 15.27 46.64 29.24
C GLN A 561 16.31 45.58 28.86
N GLY A 562 17.21 45.76 27.89
CA GLY A 562 17.57 46.88 27.03
C GLY A 562 18.95 46.58 26.42
N THR A 563 19.19 47.09 25.21
CA THR A 563 20.48 47.53 24.62
C THR A 563 21.65 46.55 24.39
N GLU A 564 22.11 46.60 23.14
CA GLU A 564 23.50 46.71 22.64
C GLU A 564 24.33 45.44 22.31
N ASP A 565 24.72 45.41 21.03
CA ASP A 565 26.04 45.13 20.43
C ASP A 565 26.80 43.85 20.82
N ASP A 566 26.91 42.89 19.90
CA ASP A 566 28.01 42.75 18.92
C ASP A 566 27.69 41.63 17.90
#